data_AF-A0A8I1NDM0-F1
#
_entry.id   AF-A0A8I1NDM0-F1
#
_cell.length_a   1.000
_cell.length_b   1.000
_cell.length_c   1.000
_cell.angle_alpha   90.00
_cell.angle_beta   90.00
_cell.angle_gamma   90.00
#
_symmetry.space_group_name_H-M   'P 1'
#
loop_
_entity.id
_entity.type
_entity.pdbx_description
1 polymer ?
#
loop_
_entity_poly.entity_id
_entity_poly.type
_entity_poly.pdbx_seq_one_letter_code
_entity_poly.pdbx_strand_id
1 'polypeptide(L)' 'MAPGSPLAAIQGAWKAVVGERIAAVTEVVDEREGVLTIECSSAVWAQELELMGPRIMARLKAEIGDSAPEKMRFRAGSGG' A
#
# COMPACT_ATOMS: atom_id res chain seq x y z
N MET A 1 23.84 -8.75 1.80
CA MET A 1 22.61 -7.95 1.81
C MET A 1 21.46 -8.93 1.81
N ALA A 2 20.65 -8.97 2.86
CA ALA A 2 19.38 -9.68 2.76
C ALA A 2 18.62 -9.08 1.56
N PRO A 3 17.99 -9.89 0.70
CA PRO A 3 17.13 -9.34 -0.34
C PRO A 3 16.17 -8.35 0.32
N GLY A 4 15.95 -7.18 -0.30
CA GLY A 4 15.05 -6.17 0.25
C GLY A 4 13.73 -6.82 0.65
N SER A 5 13.23 -6.53 1.86
CA SER A 5 11.95 -7.09 2.29
C SER A 5 10.84 -6.69 1.30
N PRO A 6 9.77 -7.50 1.15
CA PRO A 6 8.64 -7.11 0.32
C PRO A 6 8.08 -5.73 0.73
N LEU A 7 8.06 -5.44 2.05
CA LEU A 7 7.75 -4.11 2.58
C LEU A 7 8.61 -3.00 1.94
N ALA A 8 9.93 -3.17 1.87
CA ALA A 8 10.82 -2.17 1.30
C ALA A 8 10.59 -1.99 -0.22
N ALA A 9 10.32 -3.09 -0.94
CA ALA A 9 9.98 -3.03 -2.37
C ALA A 9 8.66 -2.28 -2.61
N ILE A 10 7.64 -2.57 -1.80
CA ILE A 10 6.34 -1.89 -1.85
C ILE A 10 6.49 -0.41 -1.53
N GLN A 11 7.21 -0.06 -0.45
CA GLN A 11 7.44 1.34 -0.07
C GLN A 11 8.15 2.13 -1.18
N GLY A 12 9.15 1.53 -1.84
CA GLY A 12 9.84 2.14 -2.98
C GLY A 12 8.95 2.37 -4.20
N ALA A 13 8.02 1.45 -4.47
CA ALA A 13 7.12 1.52 -5.62
C ALA A 13 5.83 2.32 -5.38
N TRP A 14 5.42 2.51 -4.12
CA TRP A 14 4.09 3.01 -3.75
C TRP A 14 3.72 4.31 -4.46
N LYS A 15 4.57 5.35 -4.35
CA LYS A 15 4.29 6.66 -4.97
C LYS A 15 4.10 6.57 -6.49
N ALA A 16 4.87 5.72 -7.18
CA ALA A 16 4.73 5.52 -8.62
C ALA A 16 3.40 4.82 -8.97
N VAL A 17 2.98 3.85 -8.15
CA VAL A 17 1.75 3.07 -8.36
C VAL A 17 0.48 3.88 -8.11
N VAL A 18 0.40 4.60 -6.98
CA VAL A 18 -0.81 5.31 -6.57
C VAL A 18 -0.83 6.78 -6.99
N GLY A 19 0.33 7.35 -7.31
CA GLY A 19 0.50 8.76 -7.63
C GLY A 19 0.60 9.65 -6.38
N GLU A 20 1.02 10.90 -6.60
CA GLU A 20 1.37 11.82 -5.52
C GLU A 20 0.22 12.10 -4.55
N ARG A 21 -1.00 12.30 -5.06
CA ARG A 21 -2.16 12.62 -4.21
C ARG A 21 -2.47 11.54 -3.19
N ILE A 22 -2.45 10.28 -3.59
CA ILE A 22 -2.75 9.15 -2.70
C ILE A 22 -1.55 8.91 -1.77
N ALA A 23 -0.34 8.96 -2.30
CA ALA A 23 0.88 8.81 -1.50
C ALA A 23 1.00 9.88 -0.40
N ALA A 24 0.46 11.08 -0.60
CA ALA A 24 0.46 12.14 0.40
C ALA A 24 -0.50 11.90 1.59
N VAL A 25 -1.47 10.99 1.44
CA VAL A 25 -2.50 10.70 2.45
C VAL A 25 -2.47 9.24 2.92
N THR A 26 -1.46 8.48 2.50
CA THR A 26 -1.30 7.07 2.84
C THR A 26 0.13 6.76 3.24
N GLU A 27 0.28 5.83 4.18
CA GLU A 27 1.56 5.30 4.60
C GLU A 27 1.51 3.77 4.61
N VAL A 28 2.49 3.14 3.96
CA VAL A 28 2.69 1.69 4.02
C VAL A 28 3.43 1.38 5.32
N VAL A 29 2.71 0.83 6.29
CA VAL A 29 3.20 0.68 7.67
C VAL A 29 3.74 -0.72 7.97
N ASP A 30 3.21 -1.75 7.30
CA ASP A 30 3.59 -3.14 7.58
C ASP A 30 3.20 -4.03 6.39
N GLU A 31 4.00 -5.06 6.16
CA GLU A 31 3.68 -6.16 5.24
C GLU A 31 4.02 -7.45 5.97
N ARG A 32 3.02 -8.34 6.08
CA ARG A 32 3.18 -9.65 6.73
C ARG A 32 2.41 -10.70 5.97
N GLU A 33 3.10 -11.77 5.59
CA GLU A 33 2.49 -12.96 4.98
C GLU A 33 1.58 -12.58 3.79
N GLY A 34 2.03 -11.64 2.94
CA GLY A 34 1.29 -11.17 1.77
C GLY A 34 0.18 -10.17 2.09
N VAL A 35 0.01 -9.75 3.35
CA VAL A 35 -0.97 -8.74 3.76
C VAL A 35 -0.27 -7.40 3.96
N LEU A 36 -0.53 -6.48 3.05
CA LEU A 36 -0.08 -5.10 3.15
C LEU A 36 -1.05 -4.27 3.99
N THR A 37 -0.55 -3.64 5.03
CA THR A 37 -1.30 -2.69 5.85
C THR A 37 -0.94 -1.27 5.45
N ILE A 38 -1.95 -0.50 5.09
CA ILE A 38 -1.84 0.91 4.74
C ILE A 38 -2.62 1.74 5.75
N GLU A 39 -1.93 2.70 6.35
CA GLU A 39 -2.55 3.73 7.16
C GLU A 39 -2.95 4.91 6.28
N CYS A 40 -4.19 5.36 6.44
CA CYS A 40 -4.77 6.46 5.67
C CYS A 40 -5.01 7.65 6.60
N SER A 41 -4.90 8.87 6.07
CA SER A 41 -5.12 10.10 6.86
C SER A 41 -6.53 10.23 7.46
N SER A 42 -7.52 9.54 6.90
CA SER A 42 -8.89 9.54 7.40
C SER A 42 -9.66 8.26 7.04
N ALA A 43 -10.79 8.05 7.71
CA ALA A 43 -11.71 6.96 7.39
C ALA A 43 -12.29 7.07 5.98
N VAL A 44 -12.52 8.29 5.48
CA VAL A 44 -13.02 8.52 4.11
C VAL A 44 -12.01 7.99 3.09
N TRP A 45 -10.73 8.36 3.25
CA TRP A 45 -9.66 7.85 2.38
C TRP A 45 -9.51 6.33 2.47
N ALA A 46 -9.62 5.74 3.66
CA ALA A 46 -9.57 4.29 3.81
C ALA A 46 -10.69 3.59 3.01
N GLN A 47 -11.91 4.12 3.05
CA GLN A 47 -13.04 3.59 2.28
C GLN A 47 -12.85 3.78 0.77
N GLU A 48 -12.43 4.97 0.31
CA GLU A 48 -12.15 5.22 -1.11
C GLU A 48 -11.07 4.29 -1.64
N LEU A 49 -10.00 4.06 -0.87
CA LEU A 49 -8.90 3.19 -1.27
C LEU A 49 -9.27 1.71 -1.22
N GLU A 50 -10.17 1.30 -0.34
CA GLU A 50 -10.70 -0.07 -0.32
C GLU A 50 -11.41 -0.39 -1.64
N LEU A 51 -12.18 0.56 -2.19
CA LEU A 51 -12.80 0.44 -3.53
C LEU A 51 -11.75 0.40 -4.65
N MET A 52 -10.66 1.17 -4.51
CA MET A 52 -9.57 1.20 -5.48
C MET A 52 -8.57 0.04 -5.32
N GLY A 53 -8.65 -0.72 -4.22
CA GLY A 53 -7.69 -1.73 -3.82
C GLY A 53 -7.34 -2.72 -4.92
N PRO A 54 -8.30 -3.37 -5.59
CA PRO A 54 -8.00 -4.31 -6.68
C PRO A 54 -7.16 -3.70 -7.81
N ARG A 55 -7.39 -2.42 -8.14
CA ARG A 55 -6.64 -1.70 -9.17
C ARG A 55 -5.22 -1.37 -8.70
N ILE A 56 -5.05 -0.96 -7.44
CA ILE A 56 -3.74 -0.68 -6.84
C ILE A 56 -2.91 -1.96 -6.76
N MET A 57 -3.54 -3.08 -6.37
CA MET A 57 -2.90 -4.40 -6.30
C MET A 57 -2.37 -4.84 -7.66
N ALA A 58 -3.20 -4.72 -8.71
CA ALA A 58 -2.80 -5.07 -10.08
C ALA A 58 -1.60 -4.24 -10.56
N ARG A 59 -1.55 -2.95 -10.19
CA ARG A 59 -0.42 -2.07 -10.51
C ARG A 59 0.84 -2.43 -9.71
N LEU A 60 0.74 -2.71 -8.42
CA LEU A 60 1.86 -3.21 -7.62
C LEU A 60 2.43 -4.50 -8.24
N LYS A 61 1.56 -5.45 -8.61
CA LYS A 61 1.98 -6.70 -9.24
C LYS A 61 2.69 -6.47 -10.58
N ALA A 62 2.26 -5.48 -11.36
CA ALA A 62 2.93 -5.11 -12.60
C ALA A 62 4.30 -4.45 -12.36
N GLU A 63 4.45 -3.68 -11.28
CA GLU A 63 5.66 -2.92 -10.96
C GLU A 63 6.74 -3.76 -10.27
N ILE A 64 6.37 -4.57 -9.27
CA ILE A 64 7.30 -5.28 -8.38
C ILE A 64 7.15 -6.81 -8.38
N GLY A 65 6.30 -7.36 -9.26
CA GLY A 65 6.17 -8.80 -9.46
C GLY A 65 5.85 -9.57 -8.18
N ASP A 66 6.68 -10.57 -7.86
CA ASP A 66 6.53 -11.45 -6.69
C ASP A 66 6.64 -10.74 -5.33
N SER A 67 7.11 -9.50 -5.29
CA SER A 67 7.14 -8.70 -4.06
C SER A 67 5.81 -8.00 -3.78
N ALA A 68 4.82 -8.09 -4.68
CA ALA A 68 3.51 -7.51 -4.49
C ALA A 68 2.69 -8.29 -3.44
N PRO A 69 1.88 -7.60 -2.62
CA PRO A 69 1.06 -8.25 -1.62
C PRO A 69 -0.12 -9.00 -2.26
N GLU A 70 -0.61 -10.02 -1.56
CA GLU A 70 -1.79 -10.80 -1.92
C GLU A 70 -3.09 -10.13 -1.43
N LYS A 71 -3.02 -9.36 -0.35
CA LYS A 71 -4.14 -8.64 0.25
C LYS A 71 -3.72 -7.26 0.73
N MET A 72 -4.68 -6.34 0.74
CA MET A 72 -4.51 -5.02 1.31
C MET A 72 -5.53 -4.76 2.41
N ARG A 73 -5.07 -4.07 3.45
CA ARG A 73 -5.89 -3.56 4.54
C ARG A 73 -5.66 -2.06 4.63
N PHE A 74 -6.73 -1.31 4.48
CA PHE A 74 -6.72 0.13 4.67
C PHE A 74 -7.32 0.43 6.03
N ARG A 75 -6.59 1.14 6.88
CA ARG A 75 -7.08 1.62 8.16
C ARG A 75 -6.97 3.14 8.22
N ALA A 76 -7.93 3.78 8.86
CA ALA A 76 -7.73 5.17 9.26
C ALA A 76 -6.62 5.17 10.32
N GLY A 77 -5.58 5.98 10.11
CA GLY A 77 -4.71 6.38 11.20
C GLY A 77 -5.58 7.04 12.25
N SER A 78 -5.33 6.72 13.52
CA SER A 78 -5.94 7.45 14.62
C SER A 78 -5.38 8.87 14.58
N GLY A 79 -5.97 9.74 13.76
CA GLY A 79 -5.75 11.16 13.84
C GLY A 79 -6.12 11.60 15.25
N GLY A 80 -5.13 12.09 16.00
CA GLY A 80 -5.36 12.87 17.21
C GLY A 80 -6.01 14.20 16.92
#